data_AF-A0A094B431-F1
#
_entry.id   AF-A0A094B431-F1
#
_cell.length_a   1.000
_cell.length_b   1.000
_cell.length_c   1.000
_cell.angle_alpha   90.00
_cell.angle_beta   90.00
_cell.angle_gamma   90.00
#
_symmetry.space_group_name_H-M   'P 1'
#
loop_
_entity.id
_entity.type
_entity.pdbx_description
1 polymer ?
#
loop_
_entity_poly.entity_id
_entity_poly.type
_entity_poly.pdbx_seq_one_letter_code
_entity_poly.pdbx_strand_id
1 'polypeptide(L)'
;MHLLVSTALEDATGYAILAPEEVDSLRKQCIRLTQRIESTRQNLAVQSKYRDAAINMGKLYADGRGSRGSLGLKRSSGHAEQSREADAERAASERRCEELAQELWGLEKRLIEPQTALLQHTAGVLQMTHKAAAKRGRASQNGMPGSPESMYTYSNARGSVAPGEDIFDERSLYRSFDKLDNLDGDAQGSRSVDANGIGADAEAKLKELWEMMHPSAKEGEDDAPVQAFSLLAFSSKVQSLHNQTSMLNDQKEVLQRQIKQQRELNNKSDETKDREMAEMEAQLKSTRATLSEVEAQAQSLESQLSAALDNSARSQGEETAALHENIENLQNELEDLKSSNAIDLADLQSQLTSSTEHITALQQAKSTAEAHITDLTSDLEKARKAADQAAADLEAAREEHKAQSARAVDEEELDAKNMEIARLQTEVTIARAELDGAYGSRAERAAQVASNPAVQKELDALRRELGETIEEYEVLTKASIEGERERELLEKEIDRLRDEREALEAKLSDEKVRWMGVKSPGPDGASGQAGVGAGNTSTAVLKNEFKKMMRDTRAENAKALRAEQAERRKLEDELRALKKAQGPGKSSLSQSTLGS
;
A
#
# COMPACT_ATOMS: atom_id res chain seq x y z
N MET A 1 24.98 12.21 8.50
CA MET A 1 24.34 11.55 9.67
C MET A 1 23.96 12.54 10.77
N HIS A 2 24.91 13.35 11.29
CA HIS A 2 24.61 14.31 12.38
C HIS A 2 23.50 15.33 12.07
N LEU A 3 23.42 15.84 10.83
CA LEU A 3 22.38 16.79 10.42
C LEU A 3 20.98 16.16 10.49
N LEU A 4 20.82 14.94 9.97
CA LEU A 4 19.54 14.22 9.98
C LEU A 4 19.07 13.91 11.41
N VAL A 5 19.99 13.55 12.30
CA VAL A 5 19.69 13.32 13.71
C VAL A 5 19.29 14.62 14.40
N SER A 6 19.97 15.74 14.10
CA SER A 6 19.61 17.06 14.64
C SER A 6 18.21 17.48 14.19
N THR A 7 17.89 17.33 12.90
CA THR A 7 16.56 17.65 12.36
C THR A 7 15.48 16.75 12.96
N ALA A 8 15.71 15.45 13.07
CA ALA A 8 14.76 14.52 13.69
C ALA A 8 14.54 14.81 15.19
N LEU A 9 15.57 15.27 15.89
CA LEU A 9 15.48 15.69 17.29
C LEU A 9 14.77 17.04 17.45
N GLU A 10 14.91 17.95 16.49
CA GLU A 10 14.16 19.20 16.43
C GLU A 10 12.69 18.95 16.16
N ASP A 11 12.35 18.08 15.21
CA ASP A 11 10.98 17.65 14.92
C ASP A 11 10.32 16.96 16.12
N ALA A 12 11.12 16.21 16.91
CA ALA A 12 10.64 15.55 18.12
C ALA A 12 10.37 16.48 19.32
N THR A 13 10.81 17.75 19.27
CA THR A 13 10.62 18.75 20.37
C THR A 13 9.16 18.99 20.75
N GLY A 14 8.23 18.77 19.84
CA GLY A 14 6.80 19.05 20.03
C GLY A 14 5.94 17.82 20.34
N TYR A 15 6.52 16.62 20.46
CA TYR A 15 5.71 15.41 20.67
C TYR A 15 5.26 15.24 22.12
N ALA A 16 3.99 14.90 22.31
CA ALA A 16 3.38 14.72 23.61
C ALA A 16 3.90 13.45 24.30
N ILE A 17 4.42 13.60 25.52
CA ILE A 17 4.80 12.48 26.38
C ILE A 17 3.56 12.07 27.19
N LEU A 18 2.96 10.96 26.75
CA LEU A 18 1.82 10.31 27.38
C LEU A 18 2.16 9.69 28.74
N ALA A 19 1.15 9.53 29.60
CA ALA A 19 1.32 8.84 30.88
C ALA A 19 1.55 7.33 30.66
N PRO A 20 2.27 6.64 31.57
CA PRO A 20 2.54 5.20 31.42
C PRO A 20 1.26 4.36 31.32
N GLU A 21 0.18 4.74 32.01
CA GLU A 21 -1.12 4.08 31.92
C GLU A 21 -1.76 4.23 30.53
N GLU A 22 -1.64 5.42 29.92
CA GLU A 22 -2.13 5.71 28.57
C GLU A 22 -1.34 4.92 27.52
N VAL A 23 -0.01 4.85 27.65
CA VAL A 23 0.87 4.06 26.78
C VAL A 23 0.50 2.58 26.83
N ASP A 24 0.26 2.02 28.02
CA ASP A 24 -0.16 0.63 28.17
C ASP A 24 -1.57 0.40 27.58
N SER A 25 -2.47 1.37 27.70
CA SER A 25 -3.80 1.30 27.09
C SER A 25 -3.73 1.32 25.56
N LEU A 26 -2.89 2.17 24.97
CA LEU A 26 -2.64 2.28 23.53
C LEU A 26 -1.96 1.02 22.99
N ARG A 27 -0.97 0.47 23.70
CA ARG A 27 -0.34 -0.82 23.32
C ARG A 27 -1.36 -1.96 23.29
N LYS A 28 -2.20 -2.07 24.32
CA LYS A 28 -3.29 -3.06 24.35
C LYS A 28 -4.29 -2.83 23.21
N GLN A 29 -4.57 -1.57 22.87
CA GLN A 29 -5.44 -1.23 21.74
C GLN A 29 -4.81 -1.63 20.39
N CYS A 30 -3.52 -1.34 20.17
CA CYS A 30 -2.78 -1.78 18.99
C CYS A 30 -2.83 -3.30 18.85
N ILE A 31 -2.54 -4.06 19.91
CA ILE A 31 -2.58 -5.54 19.87
C ILE A 31 -3.97 -6.04 19.50
N ARG A 32 -5.03 -5.50 20.11
CA ARG A 32 -6.41 -5.90 19.79
C ARG A 32 -6.80 -5.56 18.34
N LEU A 33 -6.42 -4.38 17.86
CA LEU A 33 -6.68 -3.96 16.48
C LEU A 33 -5.91 -4.83 15.49
N THR A 34 -4.63 -5.11 15.73
CA THR A 34 -3.82 -6.00 14.88
C THR A 34 -4.40 -7.42 14.83
N GLN A 35 -4.78 -8.00 15.97
CA GLN A 35 -5.45 -9.31 15.99
C GLN A 35 -6.77 -9.31 15.20
N ARG A 36 -7.55 -8.22 15.29
CA ARG A 36 -8.79 -8.08 14.53
C ARG A 36 -8.52 -7.93 13.03
N ILE A 37 -7.52 -7.16 12.63
CA ILE A 37 -7.06 -7.00 11.24
C ILE A 37 -6.60 -8.34 10.67
N GLU A 38 -5.80 -9.11 11.42
CA GLU A 38 -5.36 -10.43 10.98
C GLU A 38 -6.55 -11.39 10.79
N SER A 39 -7.52 -11.38 11.71
CA SER A 39 -8.74 -12.17 11.59
C SER A 39 -9.62 -11.75 10.40
N THR A 40 -9.82 -10.45 10.17
CA THR A 40 -10.60 -9.95 9.02
C THR A 40 -9.87 -10.22 7.70
N ARG A 41 -8.54 -10.12 7.67
CA ARG A 41 -7.72 -10.49 6.50
C ARG A 41 -7.82 -11.97 6.18
N GLN A 42 -7.80 -12.85 7.18
CA GLN A 42 -8.04 -14.29 6.98
C GLN A 42 -9.46 -14.55 6.46
N ASN A 43 -10.47 -13.88 7.02
CA ASN A 43 -11.86 -14.00 6.54
C ASN A 43 -12.00 -13.52 5.09
N LEU A 44 -11.38 -12.40 4.73
CA LEU A 44 -11.35 -11.90 3.36
C LEU A 44 -10.69 -12.90 2.41
N ALA A 45 -9.57 -13.52 2.81
CA ALA A 45 -8.88 -14.52 2.01
C ALA A 45 -9.72 -15.81 1.81
N VAL A 46 -10.54 -16.18 2.79
CA VAL A 46 -11.50 -17.29 2.64
C VAL A 46 -12.65 -16.89 1.72
N GLN A 47 -13.23 -15.70 1.92
CA GLN A 47 -14.34 -15.20 1.09
C GLN A 47 -13.92 -14.94 -0.36
N SER A 48 -12.70 -14.48 -0.61
CA SER A 48 -12.18 -14.31 -1.98
C SER A 48 -12.11 -15.65 -2.71
N LYS A 49 -11.72 -16.74 -2.01
CA LYS A 49 -11.77 -18.09 -2.59
C LYS A 49 -13.20 -18.55 -2.87
N TYR A 50 -14.16 -18.22 -2.00
CA TYR A 50 -15.58 -18.50 -2.26
C TYR A 50 -16.10 -17.73 -3.48
N ARG A 51 -15.72 -16.46 -3.63
CA ARG A 51 -16.03 -15.66 -4.81
C ARG A 51 -15.43 -16.28 -6.07
N ASP A 52 -14.15 -16.64 -6.05
CA ASP A 52 -13.48 -17.23 -7.20
C ASP A 52 -14.09 -18.60 -7.57
N ALA A 53 -14.52 -19.38 -6.57
CA ALA A 53 -15.28 -20.62 -6.78
C ALA A 53 -16.66 -20.34 -7.41
N ALA A 54 -17.40 -19.34 -6.93
CA ALA A 54 -18.70 -18.93 -7.50
C ALA A 54 -18.55 -18.43 -8.94
N ILE A 55 -17.48 -17.70 -9.25
CA ILE A 55 -17.13 -17.29 -10.63
C ILE A 55 -16.89 -18.51 -11.51
N ASN A 56 -16.15 -19.50 -11.01
CA ASN A 56 -15.89 -20.73 -11.75
C ASN A 56 -17.17 -21.54 -11.98
N MET A 57 -18.05 -21.63 -10.97
CA MET A 57 -19.37 -22.25 -11.11
C MET A 57 -20.24 -21.54 -12.14
N GLY A 58 -20.27 -20.20 -12.13
CA GLY A 58 -20.97 -19.41 -13.15
C GLY A 58 -20.45 -19.66 -14.57
N LYS A 59 -19.12 -19.80 -14.75
CA LYS A 59 -18.52 -20.16 -16.04
C LYS A 59 -18.92 -21.56 -16.51
N LEU A 60 -18.93 -22.54 -15.62
CA LEU A 60 -19.34 -23.91 -15.95
C LEU A 60 -20.81 -23.96 -16.40
N TYR A 61 -21.69 -23.16 -15.78
CA TYR A 61 -23.09 -23.07 -16.20
C TYR A 61 -23.27 -22.27 -17.51
N ALA A 62 -22.38 -21.32 -17.81
CA ALA A 62 -22.38 -20.57 -19.06
C ALA A 62 -21.83 -21.38 -20.27
N ASP A 63 -20.76 -22.16 -20.07
CA ASP A 63 -20.10 -22.98 -21.11
C ASP A 63 -20.94 -24.19 -21.55
N GLY A 64 -21.88 -24.66 -20.71
CA GLY A 64 -22.87 -25.68 -21.07
C GLY A 64 -23.78 -25.31 -22.26
N ARG A 65 -23.71 -24.06 -22.73
CA ARG A 65 -24.47 -23.54 -23.88
C ARG A 65 -23.77 -23.73 -25.23
N GLY A 66 -22.49 -24.12 -25.25
CA GLY A 66 -21.64 -24.07 -26.45
C GLY A 66 -21.44 -25.38 -27.23
N SER A 67 -21.86 -26.55 -26.74
CA SER A 67 -21.55 -27.83 -27.38
C SER A 67 -22.74 -28.77 -27.46
N ARG A 68 -23.64 -28.50 -28.41
CA ARG A 68 -24.32 -29.50 -29.27
C ARG A 68 -25.44 -28.82 -30.07
N GLY A 69 -25.22 -28.69 -31.37
CA GLY A 69 -26.33 -28.58 -32.31
C GLY A 69 -27.22 -29.81 -32.16
N SER A 70 -28.45 -29.62 -31.68
CA SER A 70 -29.52 -30.57 -31.90
C SER A 70 -30.87 -29.90 -31.71
N LEU A 71 -31.67 -30.01 -32.76
CA LEU A 71 -33.06 -29.61 -32.87
C LEU A 71 -33.89 -29.98 -31.64
N GLY A 72 -34.61 -28.99 -31.11
CA GLY A 72 -35.85 -29.17 -30.37
C GLY A 72 -35.71 -29.75 -28.96
N LEU A 73 -36.12 -28.95 -27.97
CA LEU A 73 -37.08 -29.33 -26.91
C LEU A 73 -36.86 -28.45 -25.67
N LYS A 74 -37.96 -27.87 -25.18
CA LYS A 74 -38.09 -26.99 -24.00
C LYS A 74 -37.54 -27.64 -22.71
N ARG A 75 -36.23 -27.55 -22.46
CA ARG A 75 -35.58 -27.86 -21.17
C ARG A 75 -34.61 -26.75 -20.70
N SER A 76 -34.87 -25.51 -21.13
CA SER A 76 -34.00 -24.35 -20.88
C SER A 76 -34.23 -23.64 -19.53
N SER A 77 -35.35 -23.88 -18.83
CA SER A 77 -35.67 -23.10 -17.62
C SER A 77 -34.77 -23.44 -16.43
N GLY A 78 -34.48 -24.72 -16.18
CA GLY A 78 -33.67 -25.13 -15.03
C GLY A 78 -32.22 -24.66 -15.12
N HIS A 79 -31.58 -24.78 -16.28
CA HIS A 79 -30.18 -24.37 -16.47
C HIS A 79 -29.99 -22.85 -16.43
N ALA A 80 -31.01 -22.10 -16.88
CA ALA A 80 -31.06 -20.65 -16.74
C ALA A 80 -31.30 -20.22 -15.29
N GLU A 81 -32.08 -21.00 -14.53
CA GLU A 81 -32.30 -20.80 -13.09
C GLU A 81 -31.02 -21.07 -12.28
N GLN A 82 -30.30 -22.16 -12.59
CA GLN A 82 -29.00 -22.50 -11.96
C GLN A 82 -27.90 -21.48 -12.31
N SER A 83 -27.88 -20.96 -13.53
CA SER A 83 -26.97 -19.87 -13.92
C SER A 83 -27.30 -18.58 -13.15
N ARG A 84 -28.58 -18.22 -13.03
CA ARG A 84 -29.01 -17.05 -12.26
C ARG A 84 -28.72 -17.20 -10.76
N GLU A 85 -28.87 -18.40 -10.23
CA GLU A 85 -28.55 -18.70 -8.83
C GLU A 85 -27.04 -18.61 -8.59
N ALA A 86 -26.20 -19.15 -9.48
CA ALA A 86 -24.75 -18.98 -9.43
C ALA A 86 -24.32 -17.51 -9.55
N ASP A 87 -24.97 -16.71 -10.41
CA ASP A 87 -24.73 -15.27 -10.53
C ASP A 87 -25.16 -14.51 -9.26
N ALA A 88 -26.26 -14.91 -8.63
CA ALA A 88 -26.72 -14.34 -7.36
C ALA A 88 -25.78 -14.69 -6.20
N GLU A 89 -25.30 -15.93 -6.14
CA GLU A 89 -24.29 -16.38 -5.16
C GLU A 89 -22.95 -15.65 -5.35
N ARG A 90 -22.53 -15.46 -6.62
CA ARG A 90 -21.37 -14.65 -6.96
C ARG A 90 -21.53 -13.22 -6.46
N ALA A 91 -22.64 -12.54 -6.80
CA ALA A 91 -22.88 -11.18 -6.35
C ALA A 91 -22.93 -11.06 -4.82
N ALA A 92 -23.49 -12.05 -4.12
CA ALA A 92 -23.49 -12.10 -2.66
C ALA A 92 -22.07 -12.27 -2.09
N SER A 93 -21.23 -13.11 -2.70
CA SER A 93 -19.83 -13.29 -2.28
C SER A 93 -18.96 -12.05 -2.58
N GLU A 94 -19.23 -11.34 -3.68
CA GLU A 94 -18.57 -10.08 -4.03
C GLU A 94 -18.89 -8.99 -3.00
N ARG A 95 -20.17 -8.80 -2.65
CA ARG A 95 -20.57 -7.84 -1.60
C ARG A 95 -19.90 -8.14 -0.26
N ARG A 96 -19.84 -9.42 0.15
CA ARG A 96 -19.16 -9.82 1.38
C ARG A 96 -17.66 -9.55 1.35
N CYS A 97 -17.00 -9.71 0.19
CA CYS A 97 -15.60 -9.35 0.03
C CYS A 97 -15.39 -7.83 0.13
N GLU A 98 -16.28 -7.04 -0.47
CA GLU A 98 -16.24 -5.57 -0.40
C GLU A 98 -16.46 -5.07 1.03
N GLU A 99 -17.45 -5.61 1.74
CA GLU A 99 -17.71 -5.31 3.15
C GLU A 99 -16.48 -5.63 4.02
N LEU A 100 -15.89 -6.82 3.87
CA LEU A 100 -14.68 -7.21 4.61
C LEU A 100 -13.47 -6.36 4.24
N ALA A 101 -13.34 -5.92 2.99
CA ALA A 101 -12.27 -5.02 2.56
C ALA A 101 -12.44 -3.61 3.15
N GLN A 102 -13.67 -3.09 3.20
CA GLN A 102 -13.97 -1.80 3.85
C GLN A 102 -13.71 -1.86 5.36
N GLU A 103 -14.12 -2.95 6.02
CA GLU A 103 -13.81 -3.19 7.43
C GLU A 103 -12.30 -3.27 7.67
N LEU A 104 -11.56 -4.00 6.83
CA LEU A 104 -10.11 -4.11 6.92
C LEU A 104 -9.44 -2.74 6.80
N TRP A 105 -9.81 -1.96 5.79
CA TRP A 105 -9.28 -0.61 5.58
C TRP A 105 -9.59 0.31 6.76
N GLY A 106 -10.82 0.25 7.28
CA GLY A 106 -11.23 1.03 8.46
C GLY A 106 -10.45 0.65 9.72
N LEU A 107 -10.18 -0.64 9.93
CA LEU A 107 -9.38 -1.12 11.05
C LEU A 107 -7.90 -0.75 10.92
N GLU A 108 -7.32 -0.87 9.72
CA GLU A 108 -5.94 -0.45 9.43
C GLU A 108 -5.76 1.05 9.64
N LYS A 109 -6.71 1.87 9.16
CA LYS A 109 -6.71 3.31 9.40
C LYS A 109 -6.75 3.66 10.90
N ARG A 110 -7.60 2.96 11.66
CA ARG A 110 -7.71 3.14 13.12
C ARG A 110 -6.50 2.62 13.89
N LEU A 111 -5.67 1.77 13.31
CA LEU A 111 -4.42 1.30 13.90
C LEU A 111 -3.29 2.34 13.78
N ILE A 112 -3.32 3.18 12.74
CA ILE A 112 -2.31 4.21 12.52
C ILE A 112 -2.28 5.20 13.68
N GLU A 113 -3.43 5.70 14.14
CA GLU A 113 -3.53 6.69 15.22
C GLU A 113 -2.85 6.27 16.55
N PRO A 114 -3.12 5.08 17.13
CA PRO A 114 -2.43 4.65 18.34
C PRO A 114 -0.96 4.29 18.10
N GLN A 115 -0.59 3.81 16.90
CA GLN A 115 0.81 3.55 16.55
C GLN A 115 1.62 4.85 16.42
N THR A 116 1.08 5.88 15.77
CA THR A 116 1.73 7.18 15.65
C THR A 116 1.84 7.86 17.01
N ALA A 117 0.82 7.78 17.85
CA ALA A 117 0.88 8.29 19.23
C ALA A 117 1.97 7.58 20.07
N LEU A 118 2.11 6.26 19.94
CA LEU A 118 3.18 5.51 20.60
C LEU A 118 4.56 5.89 20.07
N LEU A 119 4.71 6.07 18.74
CA LEU A 119 5.96 6.49 18.11
C LEU A 119 6.35 7.91 18.53
N GLN A 120 5.40 8.84 18.55
CA GLN A 120 5.59 10.21 19.05
C GLN A 120 6.02 10.23 20.51
N HIS A 121 5.37 9.43 21.36
CA HIS A 121 5.81 9.25 22.76
C HIS A 121 7.25 8.70 22.82
N THR A 122 7.59 7.66 22.04
CA THR A 122 8.97 7.13 22.05
C THR A 122 9.99 8.14 21.54
N ALA A 123 9.66 8.91 20.51
CA ALA A 123 10.53 9.96 19.97
C ALA A 123 10.72 11.11 20.98
N GLY A 124 9.65 11.56 21.65
CA GLY A 124 9.71 12.56 22.71
C GLY A 124 10.53 12.09 23.93
N VAL A 125 10.38 10.83 24.35
CA VAL A 125 11.22 10.24 25.41
C VAL A 125 12.68 10.19 24.99
N LEU A 126 12.99 9.70 23.79
CA LEU A 126 14.36 9.63 23.28
C LEU A 126 15.02 11.02 23.20
N GLN A 127 14.27 12.02 22.73
CA GLN A 127 14.76 13.39 22.68
C GLN A 127 15.05 13.98 24.07
N MET A 128 14.18 13.72 25.06
CA MET A 128 14.42 14.12 26.45
C MET A 128 15.67 13.44 27.03
N THR A 129 15.93 12.18 26.68
CA THR A 129 17.15 11.48 27.11
C THR A 129 18.42 12.02 26.43
N HIS A 130 18.36 12.38 25.15
CA HIS A 130 19.50 12.97 24.43
C HIS A 130 19.82 14.39 24.94
N LYS A 131 18.80 15.19 25.25
CA LYS A 131 18.96 16.53 25.87
C LYS A 131 19.49 16.45 27.30
N ALA A 132 19.10 15.44 28.08
CA ALA A 132 19.64 15.19 29.42
C ALA A 132 21.11 14.75 29.39
N ALA A 133 21.52 13.95 28.40
CA ALA A 133 22.91 13.58 28.16
C ALA A 133 23.77 14.80 27.77
N ALA A 134 23.27 15.66 26.87
CA ALA A 134 23.94 16.92 26.49
C ALA A 134 24.07 17.91 27.67
N LYS A 135 23.10 17.93 28.61
CA LYS A 135 23.13 18.80 29.79
C LYS A 135 24.04 18.26 30.91
N ARG A 136 24.21 16.94 31.03
CA ARG A 136 25.21 16.32 31.92
C ARG A 136 26.66 16.54 31.45
N GLY A 137 26.88 16.80 30.16
CA GLY A 137 28.18 17.19 29.62
C GLY A 137 28.65 18.62 29.96
N ARG A 138 27.83 19.44 30.63
CA ARG A 138 28.13 20.86 30.88
C ARG A 138 28.33 21.22 32.36
N ALA A 139 28.36 20.23 33.25
CA ALA A 139 28.58 20.41 34.68
C ALA A 139 29.72 19.53 35.20
N SER A 140 30.93 19.73 34.67
CA SER A 140 32.18 19.47 35.40
C SER A 140 33.28 20.27 34.71
N GLN A 141 33.62 21.43 35.28
CA GLN A 141 34.93 22.02 35.09
C GLN A 141 35.98 21.05 35.65
N ASN A 142 37.11 20.97 34.95
CA ASN A 142 38.36 20.28 35.28
C ASN A 142 38.36 18.75 35.17
N GLY A 143 39.08 18.27 34.15
CA GLY A 143 39.51 16.88 34.00
C GLY A 143 39.12 16.28 32.65
N MET A 144 40.07 16.34 31.70
CA MET A 144 40.29 15.44 30.56
C MET A 144 39.13 14.46 30.18
N PRO A 145 38.52 14.57 28.99
CA PRO A 145 37.59 13.55 28.52
C PRO A 145 38.35 12.40 27.87
N GLY A 146 38.53 11.29 28.60
CA GLY A 146 38.79 9.99 28.02
C GLY A 146 37.48 9.40 27.49
N SER A 147 37.43 9.09 26.20
CA SER A 147 36.27 8.52 25.50
C SER A 147 35.85 7.16 26.10
N PRO A 148 34.57 6.95 26.48
CA PRO A 148 34.02 5.66 26.84
C PRO A 148 33.03 5.16 25.77
N GLU A 149 33.53 4.48 24.73
CA GLU A 149 32.68 3.86 23.68
C GLU A 149 33.03 2.38 23.40
N SER A 150 33.50 1.61 24.38
CA SER A 150 33.83 0.18 24.14
C SER A 150 33.37 -0.81 25.20
N MET A 151 32.25 -0.58 25.88
CA MET A 151 31.76 -1.49 26.94
C MET A 151 30.39 -2.15 26.72
N TYR A 152 29.69 -1.96 25.60
CA TYR A 152 28.42 -2.66 25.34
C TYR A 152 28.16 -3.07 23.88
N THR A 153 29.14 -3.70 23.23
CA THR A 153 28.87 -4.54 22.05
C THR A 153 29.35 -5.96 22.31
N TYR A 154 28.61 -6.67 23.17
CA TYR A 154 28.70 -8.13 23.24
C TYR A 154 28.20 -8.73 21.93
N SER A 155 29.16 -9.19 21.13
CA SER A 155 29.18 -10.50 20.47
C SER A 155 27.83 -11.12 20.08
N ASN A 156 27.59 -11.23 18.77
CA ASN A 156 27.33 -12.55 18.22
C ASN A 156 27.82 -12.66 16.78
N ALA A 157 28.81 -13.52 16.62
CA ALA A 157 29.52 -13.80 15.39
C ALA A 157 28.67 -14.57 14.39
N ARG A 158 28.56 -14.06 13.15
CA ARG A 158 28.48 -14.93 11.97
C ARG A 158 28.78 -14.18 10.65
N GLY A 159 30.05 -14.22 10.24
CA GLY A 159 30.46 -14.32 8.84
C GLY A 159 30.65 -13.03 8.02
N SER A 160 31.73 -13.05 7.22
CA SER A 160 32.02 -12.21 6.04
C SER A 160 32.64 -10.83 6.31
N VAL A 161 33.97 -10.74 6.43
CA VAL A 161 34.94 -10.36 5.37
C VAL A 161 34.83 -8.88 4.93
N ALA A 162 35.74 -8.05 5.46
CA ALA A 162 36.32 -6.87 4.79
C ALA A 162 37.53 -6.33 5.61
N PRO A 163 38.76 -6.30 5.07
CA PRO A 163 39.94 -5.64 5.69
C PRO A 163 39.84 -4.11 5.53
N GLY A 164 40.04 -3.30 6.58
CA GLY A 164 41.37 -2.89 7.09
C GLY A 164 41.80 -1.62 6.34
N GLU A 165 41.39 -0.43 6.79
CA GLU A 165 42.15 0.45 7.72
C GLU A 165 43.60 0.71 7.27
N ASP A 166 43.89 1.92 6.80
CA ASP A 166 44.89 2.79 7.44
C ASP A 166 44.89 4.18 6.79
N ILE A 167 44.28 5.13 7.51
CA ILE A 167 44.34 6.57 7.24
C ILE A 167 45.47 7.11 8.11
N PHE A 168 46.68 7.17 7.55
CA PHE A 168 47.81 7.91 8.11
C PHE A 168 48.44 8.72 6.97
N ASP A 169 48.14 10.02 6.92
CA ASP A 169 48.61 10.94 5.87
C ASP A 169 49.88 11.68 6.36
N GLU A 170 51.05 11.12 6.07
CA GLU A 170 52.36 11.76 6.28
C GLU A 170 52.89 12.46 5.01
N ARG A 171 52.02 12.92 4.09
CA ARG A 171 52.48 13.59 2.85
C ARG A 171 52.56 15.11 2.91
N SER A 172 52.46 15.73 4.08
CA SER A 172 52.53 17.20 4.22
C SER A 172 53.90 17.77 4.59
N LEU A 173 55.01 17.02 4.46
CA LEU A 173 56.36 17.50 4.85
C LEU A 173 57.40 17.63 3.72
N TYR A 174 57.05 17.42 2.45
CA TYR A 174 57.94 17.78 1.33
C TYR A 174 57.20 18.53 0.23
N ARG A 175 57.37 19.86 0.21
CA ARG A 175 57.14 20.68 -0.98
C ARG A 175 58.29 20.44 -1.97
N SER A 176 57.94 19.90 -3.14
CA SER A 176 58.53 20.15 -4.46
C SER A 176 60.00 20.61 -4.51
N PHE A 177 60.88 19.65 -4.81
CA PHE A 177 62.30 19.89 -5.15
C PHE A 177 62.49 20.12 -6.67
N ASP A 178 61.62 20.95 -7.27
CA ASP A 178 61.61 21.18 -8.72
C ASP A 178 61.76 22.67 -9.04
N LYS A 179 62.86 23.24 -8.54
CA LYS A 179 63.38 24.58 -8.88
C LYS A 179 64.84 24.68 -8.43
N LEU A 180 65.73 24.03 -9.17
CA LEU A 180 67.14 24.40 -9.18
C LEU A 180 67.76 23.97 -10.52
N ASP A 181 67.33 24.64 -11.58
CA ASP A 181 68.09 24.71 -12.82
C ASP A 181 68.25 26.20 -13.11
N ASN A 182 69.48 26.61 -13.40
CA ASN A 182 70.02 27.98 -13.38
C ASN A 182 70.59 28.41 -12.02
N LEU A 183 71.89 28.17 -11.83
CA LEU A 183 72.90 29.12 -11.35
C LEU A 183 74.22 28.36 -11.22
N ASP A 184 75.12 28.49 -12.19
CA ASP A 184 76.56 28.41 -11.92
C ASP A 184 77.35 29.19 -12.97
N GLY A 185 77.77 30.38 -12.55
CA GLY A 185 78.77 31.21 -13.19
C GLY A 185 79.74 31.72 -12.11
N ASP A 186 81.03 31.59 -12.42
CA ASP A 186 82.21 32.26 -11.86
C ASP A 186 82.64 32.03 -10.39
N ALA A 187 83.78 31.36 -10.21
CA ALA A 187 84.96 31.93 -9.53
C ALA A 187 86.21 30.99 -9.52
N GLN A 188 87.26 31.43 -10.24
CA GLN A 188 88.70 31.46 -9.90
C GLN A 188 89.39 30.34 -9.08
N GLY A 189 90.40 29.71 -9.71
CA GLY A 189 91.82 30.00 -9.40
C GLY A 189 92.62 29.04 -8.48
N SER A 190 93.54 28.25 -9.06
CA SER A 190 94.91 27.98 -8.55
C SER A 190 95.67 27.08 -9.55
N ARG A 191 96.45 27.63 -10.50
CA ARG A 191 97.92 27.86 -10.47
C ARG A 191 98.82 26.59 -10.37
N SER A 192 99.37 26.25 -11.54
CA SER A 192 100.74 25.81 -11.87
C SER A 192 101.73 25.51 -10.73
N VAL A 193 102.41 24.35 -10.84
CA VAL A 193 103.78 24.18 -10.35
C VAL A 193 104.63 23.64 -11.51
N ASP A 194 105.49 24.52 -12.00
CA ASP A 194 106.53 24.27 -12.99
C ASP A 194 107.62 23.35 -12.41
N ALA A 195 107.98 22.30 -13.15
CA ALA A 195 109.14 21.48 -12.89
C ALA A 195 110.25 21.85 -13.88
N ASN A 196 110.96 22.94 -13.61
CA ASN A 196 112.19 23.29 -14.33
C ASN A 196 113.15 23.97 -13.35
N GLY A 197 114.22 23.28 -12.92
CA GLY A 197 115.21 23.91 -12.05
C GLY A 197 116.16 23.00 -11.26
N ILE A 198 116.80 21.99 -11.87
CA ILE A 198 117.99 21.32 -11.26
C ILE A 198 119.12 21.08 -12.30
N GLY A 199 119.08 21.74 -13.47
CA GLY A 199 120.09 21.57 -14.53
C GLY A 199 121.20 22.63 -14.58
N ALA A 200 120.97 23.82 -14.02
CA ALA A 200 121.83 24.99 -14.26
C ALA A 200 123.06 25.08 -13.34
N ASP A 201 123.01 24.50 -12.14
CA ASP A 201 124.12 24.58 -11.16
C ASP A 201 125.24 23.55 -11.38
N ALA A 202 124.99 22.50 -12.18
CA ALA A 202 126.01 21.50 -12.52
C ALA A 202 126.95 21.99 -13.64
N GLU A 203 126.43 22.76 -14.61
CA GLU A 203 127.20 23.35 -15.72
C GLU A 203 128.05 24.55 -15.27
N ALA A 204 127.56 25.35 -14.32
CA ALA A 204 128.29 26.48 -13.75
C ALA A 204 129.52 26.03 -12.94
N LYS A 205 129.40 24.96 -12.14
CA LYS A 205 130.52 24.37 -11.39
C LYS A 205 131.56 23.68 -12.28
N LEU A 206 131.13 23.14 -13.43
CA LEU A 206 132.04 22.56 -14.42
C LEU A 206 132.82 23.65 -15.20
N LYS A 207 132.25 24.84 -15.40
CA LYS A 207 132.98 26.00 -15.97
C LYS A 207 133.94 26.64 -14.97
N GLU A 208 133.55 26.78 -13.71
CA GLU A 208 134.40 27.33 -12.64
C GLU A 208 135.64 26.44 -12.39
N LEU A 209 135.49 25.11 -12.42
CA LEU A 209 136.61 24.16 -12.33
C LEU A 209 137.49 24.15 -13.60
N TRP A 210 136.95 24.46 -14.76
CA TRP A 210 137.70 24.56 -16.02
C TRP A 210 138.49 25.88 -16.11
N GLU A 211 137.97 26.98 -15.55
CA GLU A 211 138.66 28.28 -15.40
C GLU A 211 139.74 28.27 -14.32
N MET A 212 139.55 27.55 -13.20
CA MET A 212 140.59 27.39 -12.17
C MET A 212 141.81 26.57 -12.63
N MET A 213 141.66 25.78 -13.69
CA MET A 213 142.72 24.93 -14.25
C MET A 213 143.49 25.59 -15.41
N HIS A 214 143.02 26.75 -15.89
CA HIS A 214 143.68 27.52 -16.95
C HIS A 214 143.72 29.05 -16.63
N PRO A 215 144.59 29.52 -15.73
CA PRO A 215 144.84 30.95 -15.57
C PRO A 215 145.70 31.44 -16.74
N SER A 216 145.12 32.31 -17.58
CA SER A 216 145.85 33.06 -18.60
C SER A 216 146.72 34.15 -17.97
N ALA A 217 148.03 34.13 -18.19
CA ALA A 217 148.92 35.31 -18.20
C ALA A 217 150.24 34.88 -18.85
N LYS A 218 150.56 35.34 -20.07
CA LYS A 218 151.24 36.61 -20.40
C LYS A 218 152.70 36.68 -19.92
N GLU A 219 153.57 36.74 -20.93
CA GLU A 219 154.91 37.33 -21.06
C GLU A 219 155.62 37.87 -19.81
N GLY A 220 156.91 37.54 -19.68
CA GLY A 220 157.89 38.37 -18.97
C GLY A 220 158.95 37.60 -18.17
N GLU A 221 160.14 37.50 -18.75
CA GLU A 221 161.48 37.58 -18.13
C GLU A 221 161.90 36.73 -16.91
N ASP A 222 163.11 36.17 -17.11
CA ASP A 222 164.26 36.09 -16.21
C ASP A 222 164.31 35.07 -15.05
N ASP A 223 165.03 34.00 -15.38
CA ASP A 223 166.35 33.67 -14.82
C ASP A 223 166.45 33.02 -13.42
N ALA A 224 167.36 32.04 -13.40
CA ALA A 224 168.02 31.37 -12.28
C ALA A 224 167.37 30.11 -11.64
N PRO A 225 168.19 29.16 -11.14
CA PRO A 225 169.51 28.76 -11.60
C PRO A 225 169.60 27.23 -11.80
N VAL A 226 170.59 26.81 -12.59
CA VAL A 226 171.04 25.42 -12.68
C VAL A 226 171.57 24.97 -11.30
N GLN A 227 170.70 24.43 -10.45
CA GLN A 227 171.13 23.59 -9.35
C GLN A 227 171.33 22.17 -9.90
N ALA A 228 172.56 21.70 -9.80
CA ALA A 228 173.02 20.41 -10.29
C ALA A 228 172.04 19.29 -9.93
N PHE A 229 171.71 18.47 -10.94
CA PHE A 229 170.88 17.27 -10.81
C PHE A 229 171.49 16.37 -9.73
N SER A 230 170.95 16.44 -8.51
CA SER A 230 171.32 15.53 -7.43
C SER A 230 170.25 14.46 -7.31
N LEU A 231 170.68 13.20 -7.14
CA LEU A 231 169.77 12.08 -6.92
C LEU A 231 168.82 12.32 -5.72
N LEU A 232 169.22 13.17 -4.77
CA LEU A 232 168.44 13.54 -3.60
C LEU A 232 167.23 14.43 -3.94
N ALA A 233 167.38 15.42 -4.83
CA ALA A 233 166.29 16.28 -5.26
C ALA A 233 165.26 15.52 -6.12
N PHE A 234 165.72 14.61 -6.97
CA PHE A 234 164.86 13.70 -7.72
C PHE A 234 164.09 12.74 -6.78
N SER A 235 164.79 12.15 -5.80
CA SER A 235 164.18 11.28 -4.79
C SER A 235 163.09 11.98 -3.97
N SER A 236 163.31 13.23 -3.52
CA SER A 236 162.30 13.96 -2.76
C SER A 236 161.08 14.33 -3.62
N LYS A 237 161.30 14.68 -4.90
CA LYS A 237 160.19 14.94 -5.83
C LYS A 237 159.40 13.68 -6.15
N VAL A 238 160.06 12.54 -6.32
CA VAL A 238 159.40 11.23 -6.51
C VAL A 238 158.61 10.83 -5.27
N GLN A 239 159.13 11.05 -4.06
CA GLN A 239 158.39 10.81 -2.81
C GLN A 239 157.20 11.76 -2.66
N SER A 240 157.34 13.03 -3.00
CA SER A 240 156.24 14.00 -3.00
C SER A 240 155.15 13.62 -4.00
N LEU A 241 155.52 13.19 -5.21
CA LEU A 241 154.58 12.69 -6.22
C LEU A 241 153.93 11.37 -5.80
N HIS A 242 154.68 10.47 -5.15
CA HIS A 242 154.12 9.24 -4.60
C HIS A 242 153.10 9.51 -3.50
N ASN A 243 153.41 10.42 -2.57
CA ASN A 243 152.49 10.84 -1.51
C ASN A 243 151.26 11.56 -2.08
N GLN A 244 151.45 12.41 -3.09
CA GLN A 244 150.33 13.06 -3.79
C GLN A 244 149.46 12.04 -4.53
N THR A 245 150.07 11.04 -5.16
CA THR A 245 149.35 9.94 -5.82
C THR A 245 148.60 9.08 -4.81
N SER A 246 149.20 8.79 -3.65
CA SER A 246 148.54 8.07 -2.55
C SER A 246 147.34 8.85 -2.01
N MET A 247 147.51 10.15 -1.75
CA MET A 247 146.40 11.00 -1.27
C MET A 247 145.27 11.08 -2.29
N LEU A 248 145.57 11.22 -3.59
CA LEU A 248 144.56 11.21 -4.65
C LEU A 248 143.88 9.84 -4.79
N ASN A 249 144.60 8.74 -4.56
CA ASN A 249 144.01 7.41 -4.56
C ASN A 249 143.07 7.22 -3.36
N ASP A 250 143.46 7.71 -2.17
CA ASP A 250 142.60 7.68 -0.98
C ASP A 250 141.34 8.55 -1.18
N GLN A 251 141.49 9.74 -1.79
CA GLN A 251 140.35 10.59 -2.17
C GLN A 251 139.45 9.92 -3.20
N LYS A 252 140.03 9.24 -4.20
CA LYS A 252 139.27 8.46 -5.20
C LYS A 252 138.49 7.32 -4.52
N GLU A 253 139.09 6.60 -3.58
CA GLU A 253 138.40 5.54 -2.84
C GLU A 253 137.25 6.09 -1.98
N VAL A 254 137.46 7.22 -1.29
CA VAL A 254 136.41 7.88 -0.51
C VAL A 254 135.28 8.34 -1.42
N LEU A 255 135.58 8.96 -2.55
CA LEU A 255 134.57 9.37 -3.54
C LEU A 255 133.85 8.16 -4.16
N GLN A 256 134.55 7.06 -4.44
CA GLN A 256 133.91 5.83 -4.90
C GLN A 256 132.97 5.24 -3.86
N ARG A 257 133.35 5.23 -2.58
CA ARG A 257 132.48 4.80 -1.47
C ARG A 257 131.28 5.74 -1.32
N GLN A 258 131.48 7.05 -1.45
CA GLN A 258 130.41 8.04 -1.37
C GLN A 258 129.43 7.95 -2.55
N ILE A 259 129.93 7.75 -3.78
CA ILE A 259 129.11 7.49 -4.97
C ILE A 259 128.35 6.17 -4.81
N LYS A 260 129.00 5.12 -4.28
CA LYS A 260 128.35 3.84 -4.02
C LYS A 260 127.25 3.97 -2.96
N GLN A 261 127.51 4.67 -1.87
CA GLN A 261 126.54 4.93 -0.81
C GLN A 261 125.38 5.80 -1.31
N GLN A 262 125.63 6.83 -2.11
CA GLN A 262 124.58 7.63 -2.74
C GLN A 262 123.75 6.80 -3.73
N ARG A 263 124.37 5.92 -4.53
CA ARG A 263 123.62 5.00 -5.41
C ARG A 263 122.80 3.99 -4.63
N GLU A 264 123.33 3.44 -3.55
CA GLU A 264 122.58 2.51 -2.68
C GLU A 264 121.44 3.20 -1.94
N LEU A 265 121.64 4.44 -1.46
CA LEU A 265 120.58 5.25 -0.84
C LEU A 265 119.52 5.66 -1.86
N ASN A 266 119.94 6.08 -3.05
CA ASN A 266 119.01 6.47 -4.11
C ASN A 266 118.24 5.24 -4.63
N ASN A 267 118.90 4.11 -4.85
CA ASN A 267 118.23 2.86 -5.24
C ASN A 267 117.24 2.41 -4.16
N LYS A 268 117.58 2.49 -2.86
CA LYS A 268 116.62 2.17 -1.80
C LYS A 268 115.43 3.13 -1.77
N SER A 269 115.68 4.43 -1.94
CA SER A 269 114.63 5.46 -2.05
C SER A 269 113.72 5.23 -3.27
N ASP A 270 114.31 4.92 -4.42
CA ASP A 270 113.58 4.67 -5.66
C ASP A 270 112.80 3.37 -5.57
N GLU A 271 113.38 2.30 -5.00
CA GLU A 271 112.65 1.07 -4.72
C GLU A 271 111.48 1.26 -3.73
N THR A 272 111.58 2.19 -2.76
CA THR A 272 110.44 2.50 -1.88
C THR A 272 109.35 3.27 -2.61
N LYS A 273 109.73 4.26 -3.44
CA LYS A 273 108.78 5.01 -4.26
C LYS A 273 108.08 4.13 -5.28
N ASP A 274 108.81 3.21 -5.90
CA ASP A 274 108.24 2.26 -6.86
C ASP A 274 107.26 1.29 -6.19
N ARG A 275 107.54 0.86 -4.94
CA ARG A 275 106.59 0.06 -4.14
C ARG A 275 105.35 0.87 -3.79
N GLU A 276 105.50 2.09 -3.31
CA GLU A 276 104.37 2.98 -3.00
C GLU A 276 103.53 3.29 -4.25
N MET A 277 104.17 3.53 -5.40
CA MET A 277 103.49 3.73 -6.68
C MET A 277 102.75 2.47 -7.12
N ALA A 278 103.35 1.30 -7.00
CA ALA A 278 102.70 0.03 -7.33
C ALA A 278 101.49 -0.26 -6.41
N GLU A 279 101.61 0.04 -5.12
CA GLU A 279 100.51 -0.08 -4.16
C GLU A 279 99.37 0.91 -4.47
N MET A 280 99.69 2.17 -4.77
CA MET A 280 98.70 3.18 -5.17
C MET A 280 98.04 2.84 -6.50
N GLU A 281 98.79 2.31 -7.47
CA GLU A 281 98.24 1.81 -8.73
C GLU A 281 97.33 0.61 -8.52
N ALA A 282 97.69 -0.32 -7.63
CA ALA A 282 96.83 -1.44 -7.28
C ALA A 282 95.55 -0.98 -6.59
N GLN A 283 95.63 -0.01 -5.68
CA GLN A 283 94.46 0.61 -5.05
C GLN A 283 93.59 1.34 -6.09
N LEU A 284 94.16 2.12 -7.00
CA LEU A 284 93.42 2.79 -8.08
C LEU A 284 92.77 1.80 -9.05
N LYS A 285 93.42 0.68 -9.35
CA LYS A 285 92.82 -0.40 -10.16
C LYS A 285 91.67 -1.06 -9.41
N SER A 286 91.84 -1.32 -8.11
CA SER A 286 90.79 -1.88 -7.26
C SER A 286 89.59 -0.94 -7.15
N THR A 287 89.80 0.35 -6.89
CA THR A 287 88.71 1.33 -6.77
C THR A 287 88.02 1.59 -8.10
N ARG A 288 88.75 1.61 -9.22
CA ARG A 288 88.14 1.66 -10.56
C ARG A 288 87.30 0.43 -10.86
N ALA A 289 87.73 -0.76 -10.44
CA ALA A 289 86.94 -1.97 -10.61
C ALA A 289 85.65 -1.93 -9.78
N THR A 290 85.72 -1.51 -8.51
CA THR A 290 84.52 -1.35 -7.69
C THR A 290 83.60 -0.24 -8.19
N LEU A 291 84.14 0.87 -8.71
CA LEU A 291 83.34 1.93 -9.33
C LEU A 291 82.63 1.41 -10.58
N SER A 292 83.33 0.68 -11.46
CA SER A 292 82.72 0.09 -12.66
C SER A 292 81.62 -0.92 -12.30
N GLU A 293 81.79 -1.69 -11.22
CA GLU A 293 80.77 -2.63 -10.75
C GLU A 293 79.55 -1.90 -10.18
N VAL A 294 79.77 -0.83 -9.39
CA VAL A 294 78.68 0.01 -8.86
C VAL A 294 77.96 0.77 -9.98
N GLU A 295 78.68 1.28 -10.98
CA GLU A 295 78.09 1.93 -12.17
C GLU A 295 77.23 0.94 -12.98
N ALA A 296 77.69 -0.30 -13.17
CA ALA A 296 76.91 -1.34 -13.83
C ALA A 296 75.65 -1.71 -13.02
N GLN A 297 75.75 -1.77 -11.69
CA GLN A 297 74.60 -1.99 -10.82
C GLN A 297 73.61 -0.82 -10.87
N ALA A 298 74.10 0.43 -10.88
CA ALA A 298 73.27 1.63 -11.01
C ALA A 298 72.52 1.65 -12.35
N GLN A 299 73.19 1.38 -13.46
CA GLN A 299 72.55 1.27 -14.79
C GLN A 299 71.51 0.14 -14.84
N SER A 300 71.78 -0.99 -14.19
CA SER A 300 70.81 -2.08 -14.10
C SER A 300 69.57 -1.69 -13.29
N LEU A 301 69.75 -1.01 -12.15
CA LEU A 301 68.65 -0.53 -11.32
C LEU A 301 67.85 0.57 -12.02
N GLU A 302 68.50 1.49 -12.73
CA GLU A 302 67.82 2.50 -13.55
C GLU A 302 67.00 1.87 -14.66
N SER A 303 67.55 0.87 -15.36
CA SER A 303 66.81 0.11 -16.38
C SER A 303 65.61 -0.63 -15.79
N GLN A 304 65.76 -1.26 -14.62
CA GLN A 304 64.66 -1.93 -13.91
C GLN A 304 63.59 -0.93 -13.45
N LEU A 305 63.98 0.24 -12.95
CA LEU A 305 63.06 1.29 -12.53
C LEU A 305 62.29 1.86 -13.73
N SER A 306 62.97 2.14 -14.84
CA SER A 306 62.34 2.58 -16.09
C SER A 306 61.34 1.55 -16.61
N ALA A 307 61.73 0.27 -16.64
CA ALA A 307 60.83 -0.80 -17.08
C ALA A 307 59.62 -0.97 -16.14
N ALA A 308 59.80 -0.83 -14.83
CA ALA A 308 58.70 -0.87 -13.87
C ALA A 308 57.75 0.32 -14.01
N LEU A 309 58.28 1.53 -14.24
CA LEU A 309 57.48 2.72 -14.51
C LEU A 309 56.71 2.61 -15.84
N ASP A 310 57.34 2.12 -16.90
CA ASP A 310 56.69 1.89 -18.19
C ASP A 310 55.57 0.84 -18.10
N ASN A 311 55.80 -0.24 -17.35
CA ASN A 311 54.79 -1.27 -17.13
C ASN A 311 53.62 -0.75 -16.28
N SER A 312 53.90 0.05 -15.24
CA SER A 312 52.85 0.69 -14.43
C SER A 312 52.06 1.73 -15.23
N ALA A 313 52.71 2.49 -16.11
CA ALA A 313 52.06 3.47 -16.97
C ALA A 313 51.16 2.77 -18.02
N ARG A 314 51.62 1.65 -18.58
CA ARG A 314 50.81 0.81 -19.49
C ARG A 314 49.61 0.19 -18.78
N SER A 315 49.79 -0.39 -17.59
CA SER A 315 48.68 -0.98 -16.84
C SER A 315 47.64 0.06 -16.42
N GLN A 316 48.09 1.23 -15.97
CA GLN A 316 47.19 2.36 -15.69
C GLN A 316 46.49 2.86 -16.97
N GLY A 317 47.19 2.89 -18.11
CA GLY A 317 46.62 3.24 -19.41
C GLY A 317 45.53 2.26 -19.86
N GLU A 318 45.77 0.96 -19.69
CA GLU A 318 44.80 -0.10 -20.01
C GLU A 318 43.59 -0.07 -19.05
N GLU A 319 43.82 0.10 -17.75
CA GLU A 319 42.74 0.23 -16.75
C GLU A 319 41.89 1.47 -17.01
N THR A 320 42.53 2.61 -17.28
CA THR A 320 41.81 3.84 -17.62
C THR A 320 41.07 3.71 -18.94
N ALA A 321 41.64 3.09 -19.98
CA ALA A 321 40.95 2.83 -21.24
C ALA A 321 39.74 1.91 -21.04
N ALA A 322 39.87 0.83 -20.29
CA ALA A 322 38.78 -0.09 -19.97
C ALA A 322 37.67 0.60 -19.15
N LEU A 323 38.02 1.47 -18.21
CA LEU A 323 37.04 2.28 -17.48
C LEU A 323 36.32 3.26 -18.38
N HIS A 324 37.01 3.91 -19.34
CA HIS A 324 36.37 4.80 -20.31
C HIS A 324 35.40 4.03 -21.22
N GLU A 325 35.79 2.85 -21.72
CA GLU A 325 34.91 1.99 -22.53
C GLU A 325 33.66 1.57 -21.74
N ASN A 326 33.82 1.18 -20.47
CA ASN A 326 32.69 0.85 -19.59
C ASN A 326 31.78 2.06 -19.34
N ILE A 327 32.35 3.26 -19.16
CA ILE A 327 31.58 4.50 -19.00
C ILE A 327 30.80 4.81 -20.29
N GLU A 328 31.42 4.66 -21.46
CA GLU A 328 30.77 4.87 -22.76
C GLU A 328 29.62 3.87 -22.98
N ASN A 329 29.85 2.59 -22.68
CA ASN A 329 28.81 1.56 -22.76
C ASN A 329 27.64 1.88 -21.81
N LEU A 330 27.91 2.26 -20.56
CA LEU A 330 26.89 2.67 -19.60
C LEU A 330 26.14 3.94 -20.05
N GLN A 331 26.83 4.88 -20.70
CA GLN A 331 26.19 6.07 -21.26
C GLN A 331 25.23 5.71 -22.39
N ASN A 332 25.65 4.82 -23.30
CA ASN A 332 24.80 4.33 -24.39
C ASN A 332 23.58 3.57 -23.86
N GLU A 333 23.75 2.66 -22.91
CA GLU A 333 22.62 1.96 -22.27
C GLU A 333 21.65 2.93 -21.60
N LEU A 334 22.16 3.98 -20.96
CA LEU A 334 21.34 4.99 -20.31
C LEU A 334 20.59 5.87 -21.33
N GLU A 335 21.18 6.13 -22.49
CA GLU A 335 20.53 6.82 -23.62
C GLU A 335 19.45 5.95 -24.27
N ASP A 336 19.72 4.66 -24.48
CA ASP A 336 18.75 3.68 -24.98
C ASP A 336 17.55 3.54 -24.02
N LEU A 337 17.81 3.39 -22.71
CA LEU A 337 16.76 3.34 -21.70
C LEU A 337 15.94 4.64 -21.64
N LYS A 338 16.57 5.81 -21.82
CA LYS A 338 15.85 7.09 -21.92
C LYS A 338 14.95 7.15 -23.15
N SER A 339 15.43 6.67 -24.30
CA SER A 339 14.63 6.65 -25.53
C SER A 339 13.46 5.67 -25.43
N SER A 340 13.67 4.48 -24.86
CA SER A 340 12.60 3.51 -24.58
C SER A 340 11.54 4.10 -23.66
N ASN A 341 11.95 4.71 -22.54
CA ASN A 341 11.02 5.35 -21.61
C ASN A 341 10.27 6.52 -22.27
N ALA A 342 10.90 7.28 -23.17
CA ALA A 342 10.23 8.35 -23.91
C ALA A 342 9.16 7.81 -24.87
N ILE A 343 9.41 6.68 -25.53
CA ILE A 343 8.43 5.99 -26.39
C ILE A 343 7.26 5.47 -25.54
N ASP A 344 7.55 4.78 -24.44
CA ASP A 344 6.52 4.25 -23.53
C ASP A 344 5.65 5.36 -22.94
N LEU A 345 6.26 6.50 -22.58
CA LEU A 345 5.54 7.68 -22.10
C LEU A 345 4.65 8.30 -23.20
N ALA A 346 5.12 8.36 -24.44
CA ALA A 346 4.33 8.86 -25.57
C ALA A 346 3.13 7.94 -25.87
N ASP A 347 3.32 6.63 -25.84
CA ASP A 347 2.26 5.64 -26.03
C ASP A 347 1.23 5.70 -24.89
N LEU A 348 1.69 5.79 -23.63
CA LEU A 348 0.81 5.99 -22.47
C LEU A 348 0.01 7.29 -22.57
N GLN A 349 0.63 8.39 -23.03
CA GLN A 349 -0.06 9.65 -23.26
C GLN A 349 -1.11 9.52 -24.37
N SER A 350 -0.80 8.84 -25.47
CA SER A 350 -1.76 8.57 -26.57
C SER A 350 -2.93 7.71 -26.13
N GLN A 351 -2.68 6.68 -25.31
CA GLN A 351 -3.74 5.86 -24.71
C GLN A 351 -4.60 6.67 -23.74
N LEU A 352 -3.98 7.56 -22.95
CA LEU A 352 -4.72 8.44 -22.05
C LEU A 352 -5.59 9.42 -22.83
N THR A 353 -5.08 10.06 -23.89
CA THR A 353 -5.87 11.00 -24.71
C THR A 353 -7.03 10.28 -25.39
N SER A 354 -6.80 9.12 -26.00
CA SER A 354 -7.88 8.34 -26.63
C SER A 354 -8.90 7.84 -25.60
N SER A 355 -8.48 7.41 -24.42
CA SER A 355 -9.39 7.05 -23.33
C SER A 355 -10.22 8.25 -22.85
N THR A 356 -9.61 9.44 -22.72
CA THR A 356 -10.34 10.66 -22.36
C THR A 356 -11.34 11.06 -23.43
N GLU A 357 -11.00 10.94 -24.72
CA GLU A 357 -11.93 11.16 -25.83
C GLU A 357 -13.12 10.18 -25.76
N HIS A 358 -12.86 8.89 -25.50
CA HIS A 358 -13.91 7.90 -25.30
C HIS A 358 -14.81 8.22 -24.10
N ILE A 359 -14.25 8.67 -22.97
CA ILE A 359 -15.03 9.09 -21.81
C ILE A 359 -15.92 10.29 -22.15
N THR A 360 -15.40 11.29 -22.86
CA THR A 360 -16.20 12.47 -23.26
C THR A 360 -17.31 12.10 -24.24
N ALA A 361 -17.05 11.20 -25.20
CA ALA A 361 -18.06 10.69 -26.11
C ALA A 361 -19.16 9.90 -25.37
N LEU A 362 -18.79 9.07 -24.40
CA LEU A 362 -19.74 8.35 -23.55
C LEU A 362 -20.56 9.30 -22.67
N GLN A 363 -19.96 10.37 -22.15
CA GLN A 363 -20.68 11.39 -21.38
C GLN A 363 -21.69 12.15 -22.25
N GLN A 364 -21.34 12.49 -23.48
CA GLN A 364 -22.28 13.09 -24.43
C GLN A 364 -23.42 12.14 -24.79
N ALA A 365 -23.12 10.88 -25.10
CA ALA A 365 -24.14 9.86 -25.39
C ALA A 365 -25.07 9.60 -24.19
N LYS A 366 -24.52 9.65 -22.97
CA LYS A 366 -25.33 9.57 -21.74
C LYS A 366 -26.26 10.78 -21.60
N SER A 367 -25.76 11.99 -21.82
CA SER A 367 -26.58 13.20 -21.74
C SER A 367 -27.71 13.21 -22.79
N THR A 368 -27.46 12.74 -24.01
CA THR A 368 -28.50 12.63 -25.04
C THR A 368 -29.52 11.55 -24.68
N ALA A 369 -29.08 10.40 -24.16
CA ALA A 369 -29.98 9.35 -23.68
C ALA A 369 -30.85 9.83 -22.50
N GLU A 370 -30.29 10.58 -21.55
CA GLU A 370 -31.03 11.18 -20.45
C GLU A 370 -32.10 12.16 -20.95
N ALA A 371 -31.77 13.02 -21.93
CA ALA A 371 -32.74 13.90 -22.57
C ALA A 371 -33.89 13.12 -23.25
N HIS A 372 -33.56 12.05 -23.99
CA HIS A 372 -34.58 11.18 -24.60
C HIS A 372 -35.46 10.48 -23.57
N ILE A 373 -34.91 10.06 -22.42
CA ILE A 373 -35.70 9.49 -21.33
C ILE A 373 -36.64 10.56 -20.77
N THR A 374 -36.18 11.79 -20.55
CA THR A 374 -37.05 12.87 -20.05
C THR A 374 -38.19 13.17 -21.01
N ASP A 375 -37.92 13.21 -22.32
CA ASP A 375 -38.95 13.42 -23.34
C ASP A 375 -39.97 12.27 -23.36
N LEU A 376 -39.50 11.01 -23.35
CA LEU A 376 -40.37 9.84 -23.28
C LEU A 376 -41.21 9.79 -22.00
N THR A 377 -40.66 10.20 -20.85
CA THR A 377 -41.43 10.29 -19.60
C THR A 377 -42.51 11.35 -19.66
N SER A 378 -42.22 12.51 -20.27
CA SER A 378 -43.21 13.59 -20.50
C SER A 378 -44.33 13.11 -21.42
N ASP A 379 -44.00 12.40 -22.49
CA ASP A 379 -45.00 11.88 -23.42
C ASP A 379 -45.84 10.75 -22.80
N LEU A 380 -45.24 9.88 -21.97
CA LEU A 380 -45.99 8.89 -21.20
C LEU A 380 -46.94 9.54 -20.18
N GLU A 381 -46.52 10.63 -19.53
CA GLU A 381 -47.39 11.37 -18.59
C GLU A 381 -48.57 12.02 -19.32
N LYS A 382 -48.33 12.64 -20.49
CA LYS A 382 -49.40 13.18 -21.34
C LYS A 382 -50.37 12.08 -21.79
N ALA A 383 -49.85 10.93 -22.21
CA ALA A 383 -50.67 9.79 -22.61
C ALA A 383 -51.50 9.24 -21.45
N ARG A 384 -50.94 9.18 -20.24
CA ARG A 384 -51.68 8.78 -19.02
C ARG A 384 -52.80 9.77 -18.70
N LYS A 385 -52.53 11.08 -18.70
CA LYS A 385 -53.57 12.11 -18.49
C LYS A 385 -54.68 12.03 -19.53
N ALA A 386 -54.34 11.80 -20.79
CA ALA A 386 -55.33 11.60 -21.86
C ALA A 386 -56.16 10.33 -21.66
N ALA A 387 -55.54 9.23 -21.19
CA ALA A 387 -56.24 7.99 -20.88
C ALA A 387 -57.18 8.13 -19.66
N ASP A 388 -56.75 8.82 -18.61
CA ASP A 388 -57.57 9.11 -17.42
C ASP A 388 -58.77 9.99 -17.79
N GLN A 389 -58.56 11.00 -18.63
CA GLN A 389 -59.65 11.84 -19.14
C GLN A 389 -60.64 11.03 -19.98
N ALA A 390 -60.15 10.19 -20.90
CA ALA A 390 -61.01 9.34 -21.72
C ALA A 390 -61.80 8.32 -20.87
N ALA A 391 -61.21 7.81 -19.79
CA ALA A 391 -61.91 6.94 -18.84
C ALA A 391 -63.04 7.69 -18.10
N ALA A 392 -62.77 8.91 -17.64
CA ALA A 392 -63.77 9.75 -16.99
C ALA A 392 -64.93 10.11 -17.93
N ASP A 393 -64.61 10.49 -19.18
CA ASP A 393 -65.63 10.80 -20.20
C ASP A 393 -66.50 9.57 -20.53
N LEU A 394 -65.89 8.37 -20.55
CA LEU A 394 -66.59 7.12 -20.83
C LEU A 394 -67.46 6.67 -19.64
N GLU A 395 -67.05 6.92 -18.40
CA GLU A 395 -67.90 6.72 -17.22
C GLU A 395 -69.07 7.70 -17.21
N ALA A 396 -68.84 8.98 -17.52
CA ALA A 396 -69.91 9.97 -17.64
C ALA A 396 -70.95 9.57 -18.70
N ALA A 397 -70.51 9.16 -19.89
CA ALA A 397 -71.39 8.68 -20.94
C ALA A 397 -72.18 7.41 -20.55
N ARG A 398 -71.58 6.51 -19.75
CA ARG A 398 -72.27 5.32 -19.22
C ARG A 398 -73.36 5.69 -18.21
N GLU A 399 -73.10 6.63 -17.32
CA GLU A 399 -74.11 7.09 -16.36
C GLU A 399 -75.25 7.85 -17.05
N GLU A 400 -74.94 8.67 -18.06
CA GLU A 400 -75.97 9.30 -18.91
C GLU A 400 -76.83 8.25 -19.62
N HIS A 401 -76.22 7.23 -20.22
CA HIS A 401 -76.95 6.16 -20.89
C HIS A 401 -77.81 5.34 -19.91
N LYS A 402 -77.32 5.05 -18.70
CA LYS A 402 -78.12 4.39 -17.65
C LYS A 402 -79.31 5.24 -17.24
N ALA A 403 -79.12 6.55 -17.05
CA ALA A 403 -80.19 7.48 -16.69
C ALA A 403 -81.24 7.58 -17.80
N GLN A 404 -80.82 7.63 -19.07
CA GLN A 404 -81.74 7.61 -20.22
C GLN A 404 -82.53 6.31 -20.28
N SER A 405 -81.88 5.16 -20.08
CA SER A 405 -82.56 3.85 -20.06
C SER A 405 -83.54 3.73 -18.89
N ALA A 406 -83.21 4.25 -17.70
CA ALA A 406 -84.12 4.25 -16.56
C ALA A 406 -85.36 5.11 -16.85
N ARG A 407 -85.17 6.31 -17.42
CA ARG A 407 -86.28 7.18 -17.83
C ARG A 407 -87.18 6.53 -18.88
N ALA A 408 -86.61 5.82 -19.85
CA ALA A 408 -87.39 5.11 -20.86
C ALA A 408 -88.27 4.01 -20.22
N VAL A 409 -87.75 3.25 -19.25
CA VAL A 409 -88.53 2.25 -18.51
C VAL A 409 -89.64 2.91 -17.69
N ASP A 410 -89.35 4.02 -17.00
CA ASP A 410 -90.35 4.76 -16.24
C ASP A 410 -91.47 5.31 -17.15
N GLU A 411 -91.13 5.80 -18.35
CA GLU A 411 -92.10 6.25 -19.36
C GLU A 411 -92.99 5.10 -19.86
N GLU A 412 -92.40 3.94 -20.18
CA GLU A 412 -93.16 2.73 -20.56
C GLU A 412 -94.10 2.25 -19.45
N GLU A 413 -93.65 2.26 -18.19
CA GLU A 413 -94.48 1.91 -17.03
C GLU A 413 -95.64 2.89 -16.81
N LEU A 414 -95.40 4.19 -17.01
CA LEU A 414 -96.44 5.22 -16.93
C LEU A 414 -97.48 5.05 -18.03
N ASP A 415 -97.07 4.76 -19.26
CA ASP A 415 -97.99 4.50 -20.36
C ASP A 415 -98.83 3.24 -20.12
N ALA A 416 -98.24 2.17 -19.59
CA ALA A 416 -98.97 0.97 -19.20
C ALA A 416 -100.02 1.26 -18.12
N LYS A 417 -99.65 2.02 -17.07
CA LYS A 417 -100.58 2.45 -16.02
C LYS A 417 -101.68 3.36 -16.57
N ASN A 418 -101.36 4.25 -17.51
CA ASN A 418 -102.36 5.11 -18.15
C ASN A 418 -103.37 4.30 -18.98
N MET A 419 -102.91 3.27 -19.70
CA MET A 419 -103.80 2.33 -20.41
C MET A 419 -104.70 1.55 -19.43
N GLU A 420 -104.16 1.10 -18.30
CA GLU A 420 -104.93 0.41 -17.26
C GLU A 420 -105.94 1.34 -16.59
N ILE A 421 -105.58 2.59 -16.29
CA ILE A 421 -106.51 3.60 -15.79
C ILE A 421 -107.64 3.83 -16.79
N ALA A 422 -107.34 3.97 -18.08
CA ALA A 422 -108.36 4.12 -19.10
C ALA A 422 -109.31 2.91 -19.15
N ARG A 423 -108.77 1.69 -19.05
CA ARG A 423 -109.56 0.47 -18.95
C ARG A 423 -110.44 0.44 -17.71
N LEU A 424 -109.88 0.68 -16.52
CA LEU A 424 -110.60 0.72 -15.25
C LEU A 424 -111.66 1.83 -15.23
N GLN A 425 -111.37 3.00 -15.79
CA GLN A 425 -112.37 4.07 -15.95
C GLN A 425 -113.53 3.62 -16.84
N THR A 426 -113.24 2.89 -17.93
CA THR A 426 -114.27 2.32 -18.81
C THR A 426 -115.10 1.26 -18.06
N GLU A 427 -114.45 0.35 -17.33
CA GLU A 427 -115.10 -0.67 -16.50
C GLU A 427 -115.95 -0.05 -15.38
N VAL A 428 -115.46 0.98 -14.68
CA VAL A 428 -116.22 1.72 -13.65
C VAL A 428 -117.41 2.43 -14.27
N THR A 429 -117.28 2.98 -15.47
CA THR A 429 -118.40 3.65 -16.15
C THR A 429 -119.49 2.65 -16.54
N ILE A 430 -119.09 1.48 -17.05
CA ILE A 430 -120.01 0.38 -17.36
C ILE A 430 -120.67 -0.13 -16.07
N ALA A 431 -119.89 -0.47 -15.05
CA ALA A 431 -120.41 -0.96 -13.77
C ALA A 431 -121.33 0.06 -13.10
N ARG A 432 -121.03 1.37 -13.20
CA ARG A 432 -121.91 2.43 -12.69
C ARG A 432 -123.22 2.49 -13.47
N ALA A 433 -123.19 2.37 -14.79
CA ALA A 433 -124.39 2.31 -15.62
C ALA A 433 -125.23 1.03 -15.36
N GLU A 434 -124.57 -0.12 -15.18
CA GLU A 434 -125.23 -1.38 -14.82
C GLU A 434 -125.83 -1.32 -13.41
N LEU A 435 -125.12 -0.73 -12.44
CA LEU A 435 -125.58 -0.63 -11.06
C LEU A 435 -126.72 0.39 -10.91
N ASP A 436 -126.68 1.51 -11.63
CA ASP A 436 -127.81 2.45 -11.72
C ASP A 436 -128.99 1.84 -12.50
N GLY A 437 -128.74 0.95 -13.46
CA GLY A 437 -129.78 0.22 -14.20
C GLY A 437 -130.42 -0.94 -13.43
N ALA A 438 -129.66 -1.62 -12.56
CA ALA A 438 -130.12 -2.81 -11.83
C ALA A 438 -130.61 -2.50 -10.40
N TYR A 439 -130.14 -1.42 -9.76
CA TYR A 439 -130.44 -1.11 -8.36
C TYR A 439 -130.62 0.41 -8.16
N GLY A 440 -131.85 0.83 -7.83
CA GLY A 440 -132.20 2.23 -7.54
C GLY A 440 -131.31 2.97 -6.54
N SER A 441 -131.56 4.28 -6.41
CA SER A 441 -130.65 5.27 -5.83
C SER A 441 -130.06 4.89 -4.46
N ARG A 442 -128.77 5.19 -4.26
CA ARG A 442 -127.95 4.88 -3.06
C ARG A 442 -128.61 5.22 -1.70
N ALA A 443 -129.53 6.18 -1.69
CA ALA A 443 -130.29 6.58 -0.51
C ALA A 443 -131.22 5.46 0.02
N GLU A 444 -131.78 4.62 -0.86
CA GLU A 444 -132.74 3.58 -0.47
C GLU A 444 -132.06 2.35 0.16
N ARG A 445 -130.77 2.13 -0.12
CA ARG A 445 -130.03 0.94 0.36
C ARG A 445 -129.32 1.13 1.70
N ALA A 446 -128.83 2.33 2.03
CA ALA A 446 -128.23 2.59 3.33
C ALA A 446 -129.23 2.35 4.49
N ALA A 447 -130.52 2.57 4.24
CA ALA A 447 -131.60 2.31 5.19
C ALA A 447 -131.89 0.81 5.40
N GLN A 448 -131.64 -0.05 4.40
CA GLN A 448 -131.95 -1.48 4.47
C GLN A 448 -130.83 -2.32 5.12
N VAL A 449 -129.56 -2.00 4.84
CA VAL A 449 -128.39 -2.78 5.34
C VAL A 449 -128.14 -2.58 6.83
N ALA A 450 -128.40 -1.39 7.39
CA ALA A 450 -128.30 -1.14 8.82
C ALA A 450 -129.30 -1.95 9.69
N SER A 451 -130.31 -2.56 9.07
CA SER A 451 -131.37 -3.31 9.76
C SER A 451 -131.15 -4.82 9.82
N ASN A 452 -130.08 -5.37 9.22
CA ASN A 452 -129.90 -6.81 9.07
C ASN A 452 -128.98 -7.42 10.15
N PRO A 453 -129.53 -8.13 11.16
CA PRO A 453 -128.75 -8.68 12.28
C PRO A 453 -127.81 -9.84 11.89
N ALA A 454 -127.96 -10.45 10.71
CA ALA A 454 -127.06 -11.50 10.23
C ALA A 454 -125.67 -10.93 9.86
N VAL A 455 -125.64 -9.78 9.20
CA VAL A 455 -124.40 -9.08 8.80
C VAL A 455 -123.64 -8.59 10.03
N GLN A 456 -124.36 -8.16 11.07
CA GLN A 456 -123.73 -7.74 12.32
C GLN A 456 -123.02 -8.90 13.04
N LYS A 457 -123.60 -10.11 13.02
CA LYS A 457 -122.97 -11.30 13.60
C LYS A 457 -121.71 -11.73 12.86
N GLU A 458 -121.71 -11.65 11.53
CA GLU A 458 -120.52 -11.95 10.72
C GLU A 458 -119.40 -10.93 10.95
N LEU A 459 -119.74 -9.64 11.12
CA LEU A 459 -118.78 -8.61 11.49
C LEU A 459 -118.17 -8.86 12.88
N ASP A 460 -118.97 -9.28 13.85
CA ASP A 460 -118.48 -9.60 15.19
C ASP A 460 -117.63 -10.88 15.19
N ALA A 461 -117.96 -11.87 14.35
CA ALA A 461 -117.14 -13.08 14.15
C ALA A 461 -115.78 -12.74 13.51
N LEU A 462 -115.77 -11.95 12.42
CA LEU A 462 -114.54 -11.50 11.77
C LEU A 462 -113.66 -10.65 12.69
N ARG A 463 -114.25 -9.81 13.55
CA ARG A 463 -113.51 -9.06 14.57
C ARG A 463 -112.86 -9.97 15.61
N ARG A 464 -113.54 -11.07 15.98
CA ARG A 464 -113.00 -12.07 16.89
C ARG A 464 -111.80 -12.79 16.26
N GLU A 465 -111.94 -13.24 15.01
CA GLU A 465 -110.86 -13.89 14.26
C GLU A 465 -109.66 -12.94 14.02
N LEU A 466 -109.92 -11.67 13.72
CA LEU A 466 -108.86 -10.67 13.63
C LEU A 466 -108.16 -10.47 14.98
N GLY A 467 -108.90 -10.51 16.09
CA GLY A 467 -108.33 -10.46 17.44
C GLY A 467 -107.43 -11.67 17.74
N GLU A 468 -107.90 -12.87 17.44
CA GLU A 468 -107.15 -14.12 17.64
C GLU A 468 -105.87 -14.15 16.79
N THR A 469 -105.93 -13.74 15.52
CA THR A 469 -104.74 -13.67 14.67
C THR A 469 -103.72 -12.64 15.18
N ILE A 470 -104.17 -11.50 15.72
CA ILE A 470 -103.26 -10.53 16.37
C ILE A 470 -102.58 -11.14 17.59
N GLU A 471 -103.32 -11.86 18.44
CA GLU A 471 -102.74 -12.56 19.60
C GLU A 471 -101.71 -13.62 19.17
N GLU A 472 -101.98 -14.37 18.09
CA GLU A 472 -101.01 -15.31 17.51
C GLU A 472 -99.74 -14.60 17.01
N TYR A 473 -99.87 -13.43 16.36
CA TYR A 473 -98.71 -12.62 15.96
C TYR A 473 -97.92 -12.09 17.16
N GLU A 474 -98.58 -11.70 18.25
CA GLU A 474 -97.90 -11.29 19.48
C GLU A 474 -97.12 -12.45 20.11
N VAL A 475 -97.72 -13.65 20.15
CA VAL A 475 -97.04 -14.87 20.63
C VAL A 475 -95.85 -15.21 19.74
N LEU A 476 -96.01 -15.16 18.42
CA LEU A 476 -94.94 -15.42 17.47
C LEU A 476 -93.78 -14.42 17.63
N THR A 477 -94.11 -13.14 17.87
CA THR A 477 -93.10 -12.09 18.08
C THR A 477 -92.35 -12.30 19.39
N LYS A 478 -93.06 -12.64 20.48
CA LYS A 478 -92.43 -12.98 21.77
C LYS A 478 -91.49 -14.19 21.63
N ALA A 479 -91.95 -15.25 20.95
CA ALA A 479 -91.13 -16.42 20.69
C ALA A 479 -89.88 -16.10 19.83
N SER A 480 -90.00 -15.22 18.84
CA SER A 480 -88.85 -14.76 18.03
C SER A 480 -87.83 -13.99 18.88
N ILE A 481 -88.29 -13.12 19.79
CA ILE A 481 -87.41 -12.37 20.69
C ILE A 481 -86.71 -13.32 21.68
N GLU A 482 -87.41 -14.32 22.22
CA GLU A 482 -86.82 -15.33 23.09
C GLU A 482 -85.77 -16.17 22.36
N GLY A 483 -86.07 -16.60 21.12
CA GLY A 483 -85.09 -17.30 20.27
C GLY A 483 -83.86 -16.47 19.93
N GLU A 484 -83.99 -15.16 19.74
CA GLU A 484 -82.84 -14.26 19.58
C GLU A 484 -82.00 -14.14 20.86
N ARG A 485 -82.65 -14.08 22.03
CA ARG A 485 -81.94 -14.05 23.33
C ARG A 485 -81.17 -15.34 23.59
N GLU A 486 -81.78 -16.50 23.31
CA GLU A 486 -81.11 -17.80 23.42
C GLU A 486 -79.92 -17.89 22.46
N ARG A 487 -80.07 -17.39 21.22
CA ARG A 487 -78.97 -17.31 20.26
C ARG A 487 -77.82 -16.44 20.79
N GLU A 488 -78.11 -15.28 21.38
CA GLU A 488 -77.10 -14.40 21.97
C GLU A 488 -76.35 -15.09 23.13
N LEU A 489 -77.04 -15.87 23.95
CA LEU A 489 -76.41 -16.65 25.03
C LEU A 489 -75.51 -17.77 24.48
N LEU A 490 -75.96 -18.47 23.44
CA LEU A 490 -75.15 -19.50 22.77
C LEU A 490 -73.91 -18.88 22.09
N GLU A 491 -74.04 -17.71 21.47
CA GLU A 491 -72.90 -16.98 20.89
C GLU A 491 -71.88 -16.60 21.96
N LYS A 492 -72.32 -16.09 23.13
CA LYS A 492 -71.44 -15.81 24.27
C LYS A 492 -70.72 -17.06 24.78
N GLU A 493 -71.40 -18.21 24.84
CA GLU A 493 -70.77 -19.46 25.26
C GLU A 493 -69.78 -19.99 24.21
N ILE A 494 -70.09 -19.83 22.91
CA ILE A 494 -69.15 -20.16 21.82
C ILE A 494 -67.87 -19.32 21.93
N ASP A 495 -67.98 -18.02 22.19
CA ASP A 495 -66.83 -17.15 22.34
C ASP A 495 -66.02 -17.51 23.59
N ARG A 496 -66.68 -17.81 24.72
CA ARG A 496 -66.02 -18.31 25.93
C ARG A 496 -65.23 -19.60 25.66
N LEU A 497 -65.83 -20.56 24.95
CA LEU A 497 -65.16 -21.82 24.59
C LEU A 497 -64.02 -21.62 23.59
N ARG A 498 -64.12 -20.64 22.68
CA ARG A 498 -63.04 -20.28 21.76
C ARG A 498 -61.85 -19.70 22.51
N ASP A 499 -62.09 -18.80 23.46
CA ASP A 499 -61.05 -18.21 24.31
C ASP A 499 -60.37 -19.29 25.17
N GLU A 500 -61.15 -20.22 25.74
CA GLU A 500 -60.61 -21.37 26.49
C GLU A 500 -59.76 -22.28 25.60
N ARG A 501 -60.21 -22.56 24.37
CA ARG A 501 -59.46 -23.35 23.40
C ARG A 501 -58.16 -22.65 22.99
N GLU A 502 -58.19 -21.35 22.73
CA GLU A 502 -56.97 -20.56 22.45
C GLU A 502 -56.01 -20.59 23.65
N ALA A 503 -56.51 -20.42 24.87
CA ALA A 503 -55.70 -20.48 26.08
C ALA A 503 -55.09 -21.88 26.31
N LEU A 504 -55.83 -22.95 26.06
CA LEU A 504 -55.33 -24.33 26.13
C LEU A 504 -54.30 -24.61 25.04
N GLU A 505 -54.50 -24.11 23.83
CA GLU A 505 -53.52 -24.24 22.75
C GLU A 505 -52.24 -23.45 23.01
N ALA A 506 -52.36 -22.25 23.59
CA ALA A 506 -51.21 -21.49 24.07
C ALA A 506 -50.43 -22.30 25.11
N LYS A 507 -51.11 -22.84 26.13
CA LYS A 507 -50.49 -23.72 27.15
C LYS A 507 -49.83 -24.96 26.54
N LEU A 508 -50.49 -25.62 25.58
CA LEU A 508 -49.94 -26.78 24.87
C LEU A 508 -48.71 -26.38 24.04
N SER A 509 -48.74 -25.21 23.41
CA SER A 509 -47.62 -24.69 22.64
C SER A 509 -46.43 -24.36 23.55
N ASP A 510 -46.68 -23.80 24.72
CA ASP A 510 -45.67 -23.52 25.74
C ASP A 510 -45.07 -24.81 26.30
N GLU A 511 -45.89 -25.83 26.59
CA GLU A 511 -45.41 -27.15 26.98
C GLU A 511 -44.60 -27.81 25.86
N LYS A 512 -45.06 -27.77 24.60
CA LYS A 512 -44.28 -28.28 23.44
C LYS A 512 -42.92 -27.57 23.33
N VAL A 513 -42.87 -26.25 23.51
CA VAL A 513 -41.60 -25.49 23.51
C VAL A 513 -40.73 -25.84 24.72
N ARG A 514 -41.34 -26.12 25.88
CA ARG A 514 -40.65 -26.58 27.10
C ARG A 514 -40.02 -27.95 26.90
N TRP A 515 -40.74 -28.89 26.29
CA TRP A 515 -40.27 -30.25 25.99
C TRP A 515 -39.26 -30.29 24.83
N MET A 516 -39.28 -29.35 23.87
CA MET A 516 -38.17 -29.16 22.91
C MET A 516 -36.90 -28.54 23.54
N GLY A 517 -36.94 -28.20 24.83
CA GLY A 517 -35.80 -27.69 25.61
C GLY A 517 -35.14 -28.74 26.52
N VAL A 518 -35.81 -29.86 26.78
CA VAL A 518 -35.36 -30.90 27.70
C VAL A 518 -35.09 -32.16 26.88
N LYS A 519 -33.80 -32.51 26.69
CA LYS A 519 -33.44 -33.87 26.28
C LYS A 519 -33.96 -34.81 27.37
N SER A 520 -34.96 -35.62 27.03
CA SER A 520 -35.52 -36.61 27.93
C SER A 520 -34.45 -37.60 28.40
N PRO A 521 -34.41 -37.98 29.69
CA PRO A 521 -33.80 -39.24 30.12
C PRO A 521 -34.67 -40.41 29.63
N GLY A 522 -34.03 -41.48 29.15
CA GLY A 522 -34.66 -42.62 28.44
C GLY A 522 -35.60 -43.51 29.29
N PRO A 523 -35.99 -44.70 28.77
CA PRO A 523 -35.03 -45.73 28.37
C PRO A 523 -35.35 -46.54 27.09
N ASP A 524 -34.33 -47.30 26.68
CA ASP A 524 -34.29 -48.48 25.78
C ASP A 524 -34.27 -48.31 24.25
N GLY A 525 -33.08 -48.56 23.67
CA GLY A 525 -32.95 -49.02 22.28
C GLY A 525 -31.74 -48.56 21.46
N ALA A 526 -30.55 -49.10 21.78
CA ALA A 526 -29.44 -49.42 20.87
C ALA A 526 -28.81 -48.35 19.90
N SER A 527 -27.51 -48.11 20.16
CA SER A 527 -26.36 -48.05 19.20
C SER A 527 -25.53 -46.76 19.13
N GLY A 528 -24.21 -46.89 19.40
CA GLY A 528 -23.07 -46.05 18.99
C GLY A 528 -22.92 -44.65 19.64
N GLN A 529 -22.06 -44.42 20.65
CA GLN A 529 -20.61 -44.09 20.52
C GLN A 529 -20.36 -42.87 19.59
N ALA A 530 -19.76 -41.74 19.94
CA ALA A 530 -18.99 -41.22 21.08
C ALA A 530 -18.80 -39.68 20.90
N GLY A 531 -18.40 -38.96 21.95
CA GLY A 531 -17.50 -37.79 21.80
C GLY A 531 -18.04 -36.38 22.05
N VAL A 532 -18.12 -36.01 23.34
CA VAL A 532 -17.60 -34.79 24.00
C VAL A 532 -17.28 -33.54 23.14
N GLY A 533 -17.77 -32.36 23.57
CA GLY A 533 -17.00 -31.11 23.46
C GLY A 533 -17.77 -29.83 23.15
N ALA A 534 -17.92 -28.97 24.17
CA ALA A 534 -17.89 -27.50 24.14
C ALA A 534 -18.36 -26.74 22.87
N GLY A 535 -19.53 -26.10 22.93
CA GLY A 535 -19.87 -25.00 22.01
C GLY A 535 -21.35 -24.62 21.96
N ASN A 536 -21.89 -23.93 22.98
CA ASN A 536 -23.36 -23.72 23.05
C ASN A 536 -23.82 -22.29 23.36
N THR A 537 -22.95 -21.28 23.42
CA THR A 537 -23.42 -19.88 23.39
C THR A 537 -23.98 -19.52 22.01
N SER A 538 -23.43 -20.06 20.92
CA SER A 538 -23.91 -19.82 19.55
C SER A 538 -25.27 -20.46 19.26
N THR A 539 -25.51 -21.71 19.71
CA THR A 539 -26.80 -22.37 19.53
C THR A 539 -27.90 -21.83 20.46
N ALA A 540 -27.56 -21.34 21.65
CA ALA A 540 -28.53 -20.67 22.53
C ALA A 540 -29.00 -19.32 21.96
N VAL A 541 -28.10 -18.54 21.36
CA VAL A 541 -28.44 -17.29 20.69
C VAL A 541 -29.31 -17.55 19.46
N LEU A 542 -28.97 -18.53 18.62
CA LEU A 542 -29.83 -18.91 17.48
C LEU A 542 -31.20 -19.45 17.93
N LYS A 543 -31.26 -20.19 19.04
CA LYS A 543 -32.53 -20.65 19.63
C LYS A 543 -33.35 -19.49 20.19
N ASN A 544 -32.72 -18.45 20.73
CA ASN A 544 -33.38 -17.24 21.21
C ASN A 544 -33.86 -16.36 20.06
N GLU A 545 -33.06 -16.19 19.00
CA GLU A 545 -33.44 -15.47 17.79
C GLU A 545 -34.56 -16.20 17.04
N PHE A 546 -34.54 -17.53 16.95
CA PHE A 546 -35.64 -18.30 16.37
C PHE A 546 -36.93 -18.19 17.21
N LYS A 547 -36.80 -18.24 18.55
CA LYS A 547 -37.94 -17.98 19.45
C LYS A 547 -38.49 -16.57 19.29
N LYS A 548 -37.62 -15.58 19.14
CA LYS A 548 -38.00 -14.18 18.92
C LYS A 548 -38.72 -14.04 17.57
N MET A 549 -38.12 -14.54 16.49
CA MET A 549 -38.73 -14.56 15.16
C MET A 549 -40.10 -15.25 15.16
N MET A 550 -40.26 -16.38 15.85
CA MET A 550 -41.54 -17.10 15.94
C MET A 550 -42.57 -16.42 16.85
N ARG A 551 -42.15 -15.60 17.82
CA ARG A 551 -43.07 -14.74 18.58
C ARG A 551 -43.49 -13.54 17.74
N ASP A 552 -42.55 -12.93 17.02
CA ASP A 552 -42.79 -11.76 16.19
C ASP A 552 -43.72 -12.11 15.02
N THR A 553 -43.55 -13.27 14.37
CA THR A 553 -44.47 -13.74 13.31
C THR A 553 -45.87 -14.05 13.86
N ARG A 554 -45.98 -14.63 15.06
CA ARG A 554 -47.30 -14.84 15.69
C ARG A 554 -47.95 -13.52 16.09
N ALA A 555 -47.19 -12.57 16.62
CA ALA A 555 -47.68 -11.25 16.99
C ALA A 555 -48.14 -10.46 15.75
N GLU A 556 -47.38 -10.51 14.65
CA GLU A 556 -47.76 -9.93 13.37
C GLU A 556 -49.02 -10.58 12.79
N ASN A 557 -49.10 -11.93 12.74
CA ASN A 557 -50.31 -12.61 12.26
C ASN A 557 -51.53 -12.31 13.15
N ALA A 558 -51.36 -12.22 14.47
CA ALA A 558 -52.44 -11.85 15.38
C ALA A 558 -52.85 -10.38 15.25
N LYS A 559 -51.92 -9.49 14.91
CA LYS A 559 -52.20 -8.07 14.63
C LYS A 559 -52.90 -7.91 13.27
N ALA A 560 -52.49 -8.67 12.25
CA ALA A 560 -53.15 -8.72 10.96
C ALA A 560 -54.59 -9.24 11.09
N LEU A 561 -54.82 -10.32 11.84
CA LEU A 561 -56.16 -10.85 12.08
C LEU A 561 -57.04 -9.85 12.85
N ARG A 562 -56.50 -9.16 13.87
CA ARG A 562 -57.24 -8.11 14.58
C ARG A 562 -57.56 -6.92 13.68
N ALA A 563 -56.65 -6.53 12.80
CA ALA A 563 -56.90 -5.47 11.83
C ALA A 563 -57.99 -5.88 10.83
N GLU A 564 -57.94 -7.11 10.32
CA GLU A 564 -58.97 -7.66 9.42
C GLU A 564 -60.34 -7.73 10.12
N GLN A 565 -60.41 -8.20 11.36
CA GLN A 565 -61.65 -8.23 12.14
C GLN A 565 -62.16 -6.82 12.46
N ALA A 566 -61.29 -5.84 12.69
CA ALA A 566 -61.68 -4.44 12.91
C ALA A 566 -62.24 -3.80 11.63
N GLU A 567 -61.62 -4.05 10.47
CA GLU A 567 -62.15 -3.63 9.17
C GLU A 567 -63.48 -4.32 8.87
N ARG A 568 -63.61 -5.61 9.17
CA ARG A 568 -64.87 -6.34 9.04
C ARG A 568 -65.96 -5.74 9.93
N ARG A 569 -65.65 -5.40 11.18
CA ARG A 569 -66.60 -4.71 12.09
C ARG A 569 -67.00 -3.33 11.56
N LYS A 570 -66.05 -2.55 11.03
CA LYS A 570 -66.37 -1.26 10.39
C LYS A 570 -67.32 -1.43 9.21
N LEU A 571 -67.04 -2.39 8.32
CA LEU A 571 -67.91 -2.68 7.17
C LEU A 571 -69.28 -3.21 7.60
N GLU A 572 -69.34 -4.03 8.65
CA GLU A 572 -70.61 -4.52 9.22
C GLU A 572 -71.41 -3.37 9.87
N ASP A 573 -70.75 -2.43 10.55
CA ASP A 573 -71.38 -1.23 11.12
C ASP A 573 -71.83 -0.25 10.04
N GLU A 574 -71.07 -0.07 8.96
CA GLU A 574 -71.47 0.70 7.79
C GLU A 574 -72.66 0.04 7.08
N LEU A 575 -72.64 -1.28 6.87
CA LEU A 575 -73.78 -2.02 6.33
C LEU A 575 -75.01 -1.93 7.24
N ARG A 576 -74.82 -1.97 8.56
CA ARG A 576 -75.90 -1.81 9.53
C ARG A 576 -76.42 -0.37 9.53
N ALA A 577 -75.54 0.63 9.40
CA ALA A 577 -75.92 2.03 9.28
C ALA A 577 -76.68 2.29 7.98
N LEU A 578 -76.25 1.71 6.85
CA LEU A 578 -76.94 1.76 5.56
C LEU A 578 -78.30 1.07 5.63
N LYS A 579 -78.39 -0.11 6.24
CA LYS A 579 -79.67 -0.79 6.48
C LYS A 579 -80.59 -0.02 7.43
N LYS A 580 -80.05 0.62 8.46
CA LYS A 580 -80.81 1.47 9.40
C LYS A 580 -81.26 2.78 8.76
N ALA A 581 -80.45 3.36 7.88
CA ALA A 581 -80.80 4.53 7.06
C ALA A 581 -81.88 4.18 6.02
N GLN A 582 -81.88 2.96 5.48
CA GLN A 582 -82.96 2.45 4.63
C GLN A 582 -84.26 2.18 5.40
N GLY A 583 -84.21 1.94 6.72
CA GLY A 583 -85.39 1.68 7.55
C GLY A 583 -86.16 0.41 7.16
N PRO A 584 -87.05 -0.11 8.03
CA PRO A 584 -87.92 -1.21 7.64
C PRO A 584 -89.03 -0.65 6.74
N GLY A 585 -88.85 -0.79 5.43
CA GLY A 585 -89.90 -0.49 4.44
C GLY A 585 -89.54 0.49 3.32
N LYS A 586 -88.30 1.01 3.23
CA LYS A 586 -87.88 1.79 2.05
C LYS A 586 -86.81 1.04 1.27
N SER A 587 -87.27 0.23 0.33
CA SER A 587 -86.47 -0.08 -0.85
C SER A 587 -86.01 1.25 -1.49
N SER A 588 -84.79 1.26 -2.03
CA SER A 588 -84.15 2.42 -2.69
C SER A 588 -84.93 3.00 -3.88
N LEU A 589 -86.12 2.46 -4.18
CA LEU A 589 -87.03 2.89 -5.23
C LEU A 589 -87.88 4.13 -4.87
N SER A 590 -87.92 4.55 -3.61
CA SER A 590 -88.87 5.58 -3.14
C SER A 590 -88.24 6.94 -2.81
N GLN A 591 -86.94 7.14 -3.07
CA GLN A 591 -86.24 8.39 -2.75
C GLN A 591 -86.16 9.40 -3.92
N SER A 592 -86.56 9.02 -5.14
CA SER A 592 -86.46 9.87 -6.34
C SER A 592 -87.68 10.74 -6.66
N THR A 593 -88.76 10.72 -5.87
CA THR A 593 -90.04 11.36 -6.27
C THR A 593 -90.44 12.62 -5.48
N LEU A 594 -89.54 13.28 -4.74
CA LEU A 594 -89.88 14.49 -3.95
C LEU A 594 -88.93 15.68 -4.17
N GLY A 595 -88.29 15.75 -5.33
CA GLY A 595 -87.49 16.90 -5.75
C GLY A 595 -87.74 17.26 -7.20
N SER A 596 -88.96 17.67 -7.55
CA SER A 596 -89.24 18.43 -8.76
C SER A 596 -90.48 19.30 -8.60
#